data_AF-A0A6P7GM01-F1
#
_entry.id   AF-A0A6P7GM01-F1
#
_cell.length_a   1.000
_cell.length_b   1.000
_cell.length_c   1.000
_cell.angle_alpha   90.00
_cell.angle_beta   90.00
_cell.angle_gamma   90.00
#
_symmetry.space_group_name_H-M   'P 1'
#
loop_
_entity.id
_entity.type
_entity.pdbx_description
1 polymer ?
#
loop_
_entity_poly.entity_id
_entity_poly.type
_entity_poly.pdbx_seq_one_letter_code
_entity_poly.pdbx_strand_id
1 'polypeptide(L)'
;VELVKQTEEGDVSNYQANGEFDLISFSSVKHVEYYSCCPEPYPDITYTIKLRRRPLFYVFNLILPCILINGIALLVFYVPSESGEKVTLGISALLSMTVFLMTIRETLPPTEKTPLISMYYGVSICLVSFASALSVVTLNIYHRGVRGSAVPRILRTLVLEKMAPLVFMKFENHHTPIQ
;
A
#
# COMPACT_ATOMS: atom_id res chain seq x y z
N VAL A 1 50.26 -5.37 15.36
CA VAL A 1 50.10 -5.85 13.97
C VAL A 1 49.76 -4.65 13.12
N GLU A 2 50.57 -4.34 12.11
CA GLU A 2 50.33 -3.18 11.25
C GLU A 2 49.33 -3.54 10.15
N LEU A 3 48.16 -2.88 10.16
CA LEU A 3 47.16 -3.08 9.12
C LEU A 3 47.53 -2.26 7.88
N VAL A 4 47.82 -2.93 6.77
CA VAL A 4 48.15 -2.31 5.49
C VAL A 4 47.05 -2.63 4.48
N LYS A 5 46.56 -1.59 3.81
CA LYS A 5 45.55 -1.69 2.75
C LYS A 5 46.24 -2.13 1.46
N GLN A 6 45.76 -3.21 0.83
CA GLN A 6 46.32 -3.67 -0.45
C GLN A 6 45.79 -2.87 -1.66
N THR A 7 44.52 -2.46 -1.63
CA THR A 7 43.85 -1.78 -2.75
C THR A 7 42.86 -0.76 -2.24
N GLU A 8 42.65 0.32 -3.00
CA GLU A 8 41.72 1.38 -2.57
C GLU A 8 40.25 0.96 -2.61
N GLU A 9 39.92 0.20 -3.64
CA GLU A 9 38.61 -0.39 -3.88
C GLU A 9 38.61 -1.85 -3.44
N GLY A 10 37.44 -2.34 -3.05
CA GLY A 10 37.31 -3.76 -2.74
C GLY A 10 37.26 -4.61 -4.00
N ASP A 11 37.84 -5.80 -3.94
CA ASP A 11 37.84 -6.72 -5.08
C ASP A 11 36.42 -7.21 -5.38
N VAL A 12 36.01 -7.03 -6.64
CA VAL A 12 34.71 -7.44 -7.17
C VAL A 12 34.83 -8.54 -8.25
N SER A 13 36.01 -9.14 -8.40
CA SER A 13 36.31 -10.18 -9.40
C SER A 13 35.32 -11.37 -9.36
N ASN A 14 34.89 -11.75 -8.17
CA ASN A 14 33.94 -12.83 -7.92
C ASN A 14 32.55 -12.31 -7.50
N TYR A 15 32.22 -11.05 -7.78
CA TYR A 15 30.91 -10.50 -7.44
C TYR A 15 29.82 -11.10 -8.33
N GLN A 16 28.84 -11.75 -7.71
CA GLN A 16 27.64 -12.19 -8.38
C GLN A 16 26.56 -11.11 -8.29
N ALA A 17 26.09 -10.64 -9.46
CA ALA A 17 25.06 -9.61 -9.53
C ALA A 17 23.75 -10.07 -8.86
N ASN A 18 23.18 -9.20 -8.03
CA ASN A 18 21.89 -9.41 -7.39
C ASN A 18 20.77 -8.84 -8.29
N GLY A 19 19.64 -9.55 -8.40
CA GLY A 19 18.45 -9.07 -9.12
C GLY A 19 17.75 -7.88 -8.43
N GLU A 20 17.96 -7.69 -7.13
CA GLU A 20 17.31 -6.62 -6.33
C GLU A 20 18.19 -5.38 -6.15
N PHE A 21 19.51 -5.53 -6.13
CA PHE A 21 20.44 -4.44 -5.81
C PHE A 21 21.57 -4.33 -6.82
N ASP A 22 21.82 -3.10 -7.28
CA ASP A 22 23.00 -2.73 -8.05
C ASP A 22 24.13 -2.33 -7.11
N LEU A 23 25.31 -2.95 -7.26
CA LEU A 23 26.54 -2.49 -6.63
C LEU A 23 27.03 -1.22 -7.34
N ILE A 24 26.99 -0.08 -6.64
CA ILE A 24 27.44 1.21 -7.19
C ILE A 24 28.94 1.40 -6.95
N SER A 25 29.39 1.15 -5.72
CA SER A 25 30.80 1.31 -5.35
C SER A 25 31.16 0.46 -4.13
N PHE A 26 32.39 -0.01 -4.10
CA PHE A 26 32.96 -0.71 -2.96
C PHE A 26 34.32 -0.08 -2.62
N SER A 27 34.38 0.71 -1.55
CA SER A 27 35.59 1.44 -1.14
C SER A 27 36.02 1.03 0.26
N SER A 28 37.32 1.07 0.54
CA SER A 28 37.84 0.86 1.89
C SER A 28 38.60 2.10 2.38
N VAL A 29 38.54 2.40 3.67
CA VAL A 29 39.27 3.51 4.29
C VAL A 29 39.90 3.02 5.58
N LYS A 30 41.20 3.27 5.75
CA LYS A 30 41.92 2.97 7.00
C LYS A 30 41.77 4.16 7.95
N HIS A 31 41.34 3.91 9.16
CA HIS A 31 41.31 4.89 10.24
C HIS A 31 42.27 4.48 11.35
N VAL A 32 42.71 5.46 12.12
CA VAL A 32 43.51 5.25 13.33
C VAL A 32 42.89 6.12 14.40
N GLU A 33 42.14 5.48 15.29
CA GLU A 33 41.32 6.16 16.28
C GLU A 33 41.90 5.99 17.68
N TYR A 34 41.77 7.03 18.50
CA TYR A 34 42.11 7.00 19.92
C TYR A 34 40.82 6.91 20.73
N TYR A 35 40.65 5.82 21.47
CA TYR A 35 39.46 5.60 22.28
C TYR A 35 39.62 6.18 23.68
N SER A 36 38.53 6.63 24.30
CA SER A 36 38.55 7.26 25.63
C SER A 36 39.08 6.35 26.75
N CYS A 37 39.16 5.04 26.52
CA CYS A 37 39.66 4.07 27.49
C CYS A 37 41.19 3.94 27.52
N CYS A 38 41.90 4.28 26.44
CA CYS A 38 43.31 3.94 26.25
C CYS A 38 44.07 5.04 25.49
N PRO A 39 45.29 5.43 25.90
CA PRO A 39 46.10 6.43 25.21
C PRO A 39 46.77 5.89 23.92
N GLU A 40 46.70 4.58 23.64
CA GLU A 40 47.28 3.99 22.44
C GLU A 40 46.36 4.11 21.21
N PRO A 41 46.90 4.33 19.99
CA PRO A 41 46.13 4.36 18.75
C PRO A 41 45.68 2.95 18.31
N TYR A 42 44.42 2.83 17.93
CA TYR A 42 43.85 1.60 17.39
C TYR A 42 43.54 1.76 15.89
N PRO A 43 44.28 1.07 15.01
CA PRO A 43 43.99 1.10 13.57
C PRO A 43 42.81 0.18 13.22
N ASP A 44 41.92 0.67 12.36
CA ASP A 44 40.84 -0.11 11.74
C ASP A 44 40.75 0.13 10.23
N ILE A 45 40.10 -0.78 9.51
CA ILE A 45 39.79 -0.63 8.09
C ILE A 45 38.27 -0.73 7.94
N THR A 46 37.65 0.37 7.54
CA THR A 46 36.21 0.47 7.32
C THR A 46 35.89 0.27 5.84
N TYR A 47 35.09 -0.75 5.54
CA TYR A 47 34.60 -1.06 4.20
C TYR A 47 33.23 -0.43 3.97
N THR A 48 33.10 0.41 2.95
CA THR A 48 31.85 1.07 2.56
C THR A 48 31.33 0.48 1.25
N ILE A 49 30.18 -0.17 1.31
CA ILE A 49 29.49 -0.75 0.16
C ILE A 49 28.27 0.10 -0.15
N LYS A 50 28.23 0.72 -1.34
CA LYS A 50 27.07 1.48 -1.81
C LYS A 50 26.24 0.61 -2.74
N LEU A 51 25.02 0.32 -2.32
CA LEU A 51 24.04 -0.48 -3.07
C LEU A 51 22.84 0.40 -3.48
N ARG A 52 22.33 0.23 -4.69
CA ARG A 52 21.07 0.85 -5.16
C ARG A 52 20.00 -0.22 -5.32
N ARG A 53 18.83 -0.04 -4.71
CA ARG A 53 17.69 -0.96 -4.88
C ARG A 53 16.99 -0.73 -6.22
N ARG A 54 16.63 -1.79 -6.94
CA ARG A 54 15.84 -1.76 -8.17
C ARG A 54 14.33 -1.77 -7.85
N PRO A 55 13.57 -0.68 -8.13
CA PRO A 55 12.17 -0.58 -7.69
C PRO A 55 11.17 -1.33 -8.59
N LEU A 56 11.55 -1.70 -9.81
CA LEU A 56 10.63 -2.23 -10.83
C LEU A 56 9.88 -3.48 -10.38
N PHE A 57 10.54 -4.40 -9.68
CA PHE A 57 9.91 -5.62 -9.15
C PHE A 57 8.79 -5.29 -8.16
N TYR A 58 9.01 -4.31 -7.28
CA TYR A 58 8.01 -3.86 -6.31
C TYR A 58 6.84 -3.15 -7.00
N VAL A 59 7.10 -2.39 -8.05
CA VAL A 59 6.06 -1.71 -8.83
C VAL A 59 5.11 -2.74 -9.46
N PHE A 60 5.62 -3.74 -10.18
CA PHE A 60 4.75 -4.72 -10.83
C PHE A 60 4.07 -5.68 -9.85
N ASN A 61 4.74 -6.11 -8.79
CA ASN A 61 4.17 -7.11 -7.88
C ASN A 61 3.34 -6.52 -6.73
N LEU A 62 3.49 -5.23 -6.40
CA LEU A 62 2.71 -4.59 -5.34
C LEU A 62 1.74 -3.54 -5.87
N ILE A 63 2.11 -2.70 -6.84
CA ILE A 63 1.24 -1.59 -7.29
C ILE A 63 0.15 -2.08 -8.24
N LEU A 64 0.51 -2.93 -9.21
CA LEU A 64 -0.45 -3.46 -10.19
C LEU A 64 -1.62 -4.21 -9.53
N PRO A 65 -1.40 -5.18 -8.62
CA PRO A 65 -2.51 -5.82 -7.91
C PRO A 65 -3.34 -4.82 -7.07
N CYS A 66 -2.72 -3.79 -6.49
CA CYS A 66 -3.44 -2.74 -5.75
C CYS A 66 -4.43 -1.95 -6.63
N ILE A 67 -4.03 -1.64 -7.87
CA ILE A 67 -4.89 -0.94 -8.85
C ILE A 67 -6.04 -1.86 -9.29
N LEU A 68 -5.75 -3.13 -9.58
CA LEU A 68 -6.76 -4.12 -9.98
C LEU A 68 -7.81 -4.32 -8.89
N ILE A 69 -7.37 -4.43 -7.63
CA ILE A 69 -8.25 -4.57 -6.47
C ILE A 69 -9.16 -3.35 -6.30
N ASN A 70 -8.61 -2.13 -6.40
CA ASN A 70 -9.42 -0.90 -6.37
C ASN A 70 -10.43 -0.85 -7.54
N GLY A 71 -10.05 -1.32 -8.73
CA GLY A 71 -10.96 -1.43 -9.87
C GLY A 71 -12.11 -2.40 -9.62
N ILE A 72 -11.84 -3.58 -9.04
CA ILE A 72 -12.87 -4.56 -8.66
C ILE A 72 -13.81 -3.98 -7.61
N ALA A 73 -13.28 -3.21 -6.63
CA ALA A 73 -14.08 -2.50 -5.64
C ALA A 73 -15.13 -1.59 -6.29
N LEU A 74 -14.71 -0.79 -7.27
CA LEU A 74 -15.57 0.14 -8.01
C LEU A 74 -16.61 -0.60 -8.85
N LEU A 75 -16.22 -1.70 -9.46
CA LEU A 75 -17.10 -2.50 -10.31
C LEU A 75 -18.22 -3.18 -9.50
N VAL A 76 -17.97 -3.56 -8.23
CA VAL A 76 -19.00 -4.06 -7.30
C VAL A 76 -20.09 -3.02 -7.02
N PHE A 77 -19.76 -1.73 -6.95
CA PHE A 77 -20.75 -0.67 -6.80
C PHE A 77 -21.57 -0.45 -8.08
N TYR A 78 -20.95 -0.65 -9.24
CA TYR A 78 -21.58 -0.43 -10.55
C TYR A 78 -22.62 -1.50 -10.91
N VAL A 79 -22.43 -2.76 -10.48
CA VAL A 79 -23.38 -3.84 -10.80
C VAL A 79 -24.72 -3.62 -10.08
N PRO A 80 -25.88 -3.52 -10.78
CA PRO A 80 -27.19 -3.33 -10.15
C PRO A 80 -27.59 -4.56 -9.31
N SER A 81 -28.20 -4.30 -8.15
CA SER A 81 -28.31 -5.25 -7.04
C SER A 81 -29.50 -6.20 -7.10
N GLU A 82 -29.92 -6.61 -8.28
CA GLU A 82 -31.09 -7.50 -8.45
C GLU A 82 -30.70 -8.99 -8.30
N SER A 83 -29.42 -9.34 -8.35
CA SER A 83 -28.94 -10.72 -8.26
C SER A 83 -28.28 -11.00 -6.89
N GLY A 84 -28.71 -12.08 -6.22
CA GLY A 84 -28.11 -12.55 -4.96
C GLY A 84 -26.60 -12.85 -5.06
N GLU A 85 -26.09 -13.05 -6.28
CA GLU A 85 -24.68 -13.23 -6.59
C GLU A 85 -23.82 -11.98 -6.27
N LYS A 86 -24.40 -10.78 -6.29
CA LYS A 86 -23.69 -9.53 -5.98
C LYS A 86 -23.13 -9.51 -4.56
N VAL A 87 -23.84 -10.11 -3.60
CA VAL A 87 -23.42 -10.19 -2.19
C VAL A 87 -22.18 -11.08 -2.05
N THR A 88 -22.22 -12.25 -2.69
CA THR A 88 -21.10 -13.20 -2.70
C THR A 88 -19.86 -12.62 -3.39
N LEU A 89 -20.04 -11.90 -4.51
CA LEU A 89 -18.96 -11.16 -5.18
C LEU A 89 -18.37 -10.07 -4.28
N GLY A 90 -19.20 -9.33 -3.54
CA GLY A 90 -18.76 -8.33 -2.58
C GLY A 90 -17.93 -8.90 -1.43
N ILE A 91 -18.34 -10.03 -0.85
CA ILE A 91 -17.61 -10.70 0.24
C ILE A 91 -16.26 -11.24 -0.25
N SER A 92 -16.22 -11.91 -1.41
CA SER A 92 -14.99 -12.42 -2.00
C SER A 92 -13.99 -11.30 -2.33
N ALA A 93 -14.47 -10.16 -2.84
CA ALA A 93 -13.63 -8.99 -3.08
C ALA A 93 -13.07 -8.38 -1.78
N LEU A 94 -13.89 -8.27 -0.72
CA LEU A 94 -13.44 -7.81 0.60
C LEU A 94 -12.36 -8.71 1.21
N LEU A 95 -12.52 -10.03 1.07
CA LEU A 95 -11.57 -11.00 1.61
C LEU A 95 -10.24 -10.96 0.83
N SER A 96 -10.30 -10.89 -0.51
CA SER A 96 -9.12 -10.71 -1.37
C SER A 96 -8.36 -9.41 -1.05
N MET A 97 -9.06 -8.29 -0.85
CA MET A 97 -8.48 -7.02 -0.40
C MET A 97 -7.75 -7.16 0.93
N THR A 98 -8.38 -7.83 1.89
CA THR A 98 -7.82 -7.99 3.24
C THR A 98 -6.54 -8.80 3.22
N VAL A 99 -6.50 -9.90 2.44
CA VAL A 99 -5.28 -10.70 2.27
C VAL A 99 -4.17 -9.86 1.63
N PHE A 100 -4.50 -9.10 0.59
CA PHE A 100 -3.52 -8.25 -0.08
C PHE A 100 -2.95 -7.15 0.83
N LEU A 101 -3.80 -6.55 1.68
CA LEU A 101 -3.38 -5.61 2.71
C LEU A 101 -2.44 -6.25 3.75
N MET A 102 -2.69 -7.50 4.15
CA MET A 102 -1.81 -8.25 5.06
C MET A 102 -0.43 -8.48 4.42
N THR A 103 -0.39 -8.91 3.15
CA THR A 103 0.87 -9.13 2.41
C THR A 103 1.72 -7.86 2.31
N ILE A 104 1.09 -6.69 2.11
CA ILE A 104 1.82 -5.41 2.09
C ILE A 104 2.41 -5.07 3.46
N ARG A 105 1.66 -5.31 4.55
CA ARG A 105 2.15 -5.04 5.91
C ARG A 105 3.36 -5.91 6.26
N GLU A 106 3.37 -7.17 5.85
CA GLU A 106 4.47 -8.10 6.12
C GLU A 106 5.73 -7.80 5.30
N THR A 107 5.59 -7.23 4.10
CA THR A 107 6.73 -6.89 3.23
C THR A 107 7.43 -5.58 3.61
N LEU A 108 6.83 -4.77 4.50
CA LEU A 108 7.37 -3.47 4.93
C LEU A 108 8.05 -3.58 6.31
N PRO A 109 9.36 -3.33 6.43
CA PRO A 109 10.01 -3.25 7.73
C PRO A 109 9.56 -1.98 8.49
N PRO A 110 9.30 -2.07 9.81
CA PRO A 110 9.01 -0.89 10.61
C PRO A 110 10.26 0.01 10.62
N THR A 111 10.14 1.22 10.07
CA THR A 111 11.25 2.18 9.97
C THR A 111 10.90 3.47 10.70
N GLU A 112 11.82 3.96 11.54
CA GLU A 112 11.62 5.16 12.37
C GLU A 112 11.72 6.47 11.57
N LYS A 113 12.46 6.47 10.45
CA LYS A 113 12.56 7.64 9.54
C LYS A 113 11.60 7.43 8.38
N THR A 114 10.58 8.29 8.23
CA THR A 114 9.54 8.20 7.20
C THR A 114 10.15 8.32 5.79
N PRO A 115 10.39 7.22 5.07
CA PRO A 115 10.87 7.31 3.70
C PRO A 115 9.68 7.63 2.79
N LEU A 116 9.92 8.28 1.64
CA LEU A 116 8.87 8.59 0.65
C LEU A 116 8.00 7.37 0.29
N ILE A 117 8.60 6.18 0.31
CA ILE A 117 7.93 4.91 0.05
C ILE A 117 6.87 4.58 1.12
N SER A 118 7.11 4.89 2.40
CA SER A 118 6.13 4.64 3.47
C SER A 118 4.97 5.63 3.38
N MET A 119 5.20 6.86 2.91
CA MET A 119 4.12 7.82 2.68
C MET A 119 3.22 7.37 1.53
N TYR A 120 3.79 6.91 0.41
CA TYR A 120 3.04 6.37 -0.71
C TYR A 120 2.19 5.15 -0.32
N TYR A 121 2.79 4.18 0.36
CA TYR A 121 2.07 2.99 0.83
C TYR A 121 1.10 3.31 1.97
N GLY A 122 1.42 4.27 2.85
CA GLY A 122 0.52 4.75 3.90
C GLY A 122 -0.74 5.37 3.31
N VAL A 123 -0.60 6.26 2.33
CA VAL A 123 -1.75 6.83 1.58
C VAL A 123 -2.53 5.72 0.88
N SER A 124 -1.84 4.75 0.27
CA SER A 124 -2.49 3.60 -0.38
C SER A 124 -3.28 2.74 0.61
N ILE A 125 -2.75 2.46 1.81
CA ILE A 125 -3.43 1.72 2.88
C ILE A 125 -4.65 2.49 3.36
N CYS A 126 -4.54 3.81 3.55
CA CYS A 126 -5.67 4.66 3.94
C CYS A 126 -6.78 4.65 2.87
N LEU A 127 -6.43 4.79 1.60
CA LEU A 127 -7.37 4.74 0.48
C LEU A 127 -8.08 3.39 0.36
N VAL A 128 -7.34 2.29 0.44
CA VAL A 128 -7.93 0.94 0.38
C VAL A 128 -8.78 0.64 1.61
N SER A 129 -8.38 1.12 2.80
CA SER A 129 -9.19 0.99 4.02
C SER A 129 -10.50 1.79 3.95
N PHE A 130 -10.46 2.98 3.35
CA PHE A 130 -11.66 3.77 3.11
C PHE A 130 -12.58 3.10 2.08
N ALA A 131 -12.02 2.60 0.98
CA ALA A 131 -12.76 1.87 -0.05
C ALA A 131 -13.42 0.58 0.52
N SER A 132 -12.71 -0.18 1.35
CA SER A 132 -13.25 -1.37 1.99
C SER A 132 -14.37 -1.05 2.98
N ALA A 133 -14.23 0.03 3.77
CA ALA A 133 -15.29 0.49 4.66
C ALA A 133 -16.58 0.85 3.89
N LEU A 134 -16.46 1.55 2.76
CA LEU A 134 -17.59 1.88 1.90
C LEU A 134 -18.25 0.63 1.29
N SER A 135 -17.46 -0.38 0.93
CA SER A 135 -17.96 -1.67 0.42
C SER A 135 -18.78 -2.41 1.48
N VAL A 136 -18.29 -2.46 2.73
CA VAL A 136 -19.04 -3.06 3.86
C VAL A 136 -20.33 -2.29 4.15
N VAL A 137 -20.27 -0.95 4.12
CA VAL A 137 -21.45 -0.10 4.34
C VAL A 137 -22.51 -0.35 3.27
N THR A 138 -22.11 -0.42 2.00
CA THR A 138 -23.03 -0.67 0.89
C THR A 138 -23.62 -2.07 0.95
N LEU A 139 -22.83 -3.07 1.34
CA LEU A 139 -23.33 -4.42 1.60
C LEU A 139 -24.37 -4.45 2.74
N ASN A 140 -24.11 -3.71 3.82
CA ASN A 140 -25.02 -3.60 4.96
C ASN A 140 -26.34 -2.92 4.56
N ILE A 141 -26.27 -1.82 3.80
CA ILE A 141 -27.44 -1.09 3.29
C ILE A 141 -28.27 -1.98 2.37
N TYR A 142 -27.62 -2.70 1.46
CA TYR A 142 -28.30 -3.64 0.57
C TYR A 142 -29.09 -4.69 1.36
N HIS A 143 -28.46 -5.34 2.34
CA HIS A 143 -29.11 -6.37 3.15
C HIS A 143 -30.25 -5.81 4.04
N ARG A 144 -30.12 -4.57 4.53
CA ARG A 144 -31.22 -3.86 5.23
C ARG A 144 -32.40 -3.53 4.31
N GLY A 145 -32.12 -3.16 3.06
CA GLY A 145 -33.14 -2.90 2.04
C GLY A 145 -33.92 -4.15 1.66
N VAL A 146 -33.24 -5.28 1.46
CA VAL A 146 -33.88 -6.59 1.17
C VAL A 146 -34.78 -7.06 2.33
N ARG A 147 -34.45 -6.70 3.58
CA ARG A 147 -35.26 -7.01 4.78
C ARG A 147 -36.40 -6.02 5.06
N GLY A 148 -36.65 -5.04 4.18
CA GLY A 148 -37.75 -4.08 4.32
C GLY A 148 -37.57 -3.06 5.46
N SER A 149 -36.34 -2.85 5.95
CA SER A 149 -36.06 -1.87 7.00
C SER A 149 -36.02 -0.44 6.43
N ALA A 150 -36.65 0.51 7.12
CA ALA A 150 -36.64 1.92 6.72
C ALA A 150 -35.21 2.47 6.62
N VAL A 151 -34.94 3.25 5.57
CA VAL A 151 -33.62 3.82 5.28
C VAL A 151 -33.21 4.77 6.43
N PRO A 152 -32.02 4.58 7.04
CA PRO A 152 -31.57 5.45 8.12
C PRO A 152 -31.42 6.91 7.63
N ARG A 153 -31.90 7.87 8.44
CA ARG A 153 -31.97 9.30 8.08
C ARG A 153 -30.63 9.89 7.65
N ILE A 154 -29.54 9.47 8.31
CA ILE A 154 -28.17 9.92 8.00
C ILE A 154 -27.75 9.52 6.57
N LEU A 155 -28.14 8.32 6.14
CA LEU A 155 -27.84 7.84 4.80
C LEU A 155 -28.64 8.59 3.73
N ARG A 156 -29.90 8.93 4.03
CA ARG A 156 -30.76 9.73 3.15
C ARG A 156 -30.12 11.09 2.87
N THR A 157 -29.68 11.81 3.91
CA THR A 157 -29.04 13.13 3.79
C THR A 157 -27.70 13.03 3.05
N LEU A 158 -26.86 12.05 3.36
CA LEU A 158 -25.52 11.94 2.76
C LEU A 158 -25.60 11.55 1.27
N VAL A 159 -26.47 10.59 0.91
CA VAL A 159 -26.59 10.09 -0.45
C VAL A 159 -27.48 10.98 -1.33
N LEU A 160 -28.70 11.31 -0.89
CA LEU A 160 -29.66 12.04 -1.73
C LEU A 160 -29.44 13.56 -1.73
N GLU A 161 -28.92 14.17 -0.66
CA GLU A 161 -28.74 15.63 -0.62
C GLU A 161 -27.31 16.06 -0.95
N LYS A 162 -26.29 15.29 -0.56
CA LYS A 162 -24.88 15.66 -0.81
C LYS A 162 -24.27 15.01 -2.05
N MET A 163 -24.47 13.70 -2.27
CA MET A 163 -23.81 12.98 -3.36
C MET A 163 -24.59 13.08 -4.69
N ALA A 164 -25.93 13.10 -4.66
CA ALA A 164 -26.76 13.23 -5.87
C ALA A 164 -26.49 14.49 -6.71
N PRO A 165 -26.34 15.71 -6.14
CA PRO A 165 -25.99 16.89 -6.93
C PRO A 165 -24.54 16.86 -7.43
N LEU A 166 -23.62 16.17 -6.73
CA LEU A 166 -22.24 15.99 -7.16
C LEU A 166 -22.12 15.08 -8.40
N VAL A 167 -23.06 14.12 -8.53
CA VAL A 167 -23.11 13.14 -9.63
C VAL A 167 -24.10 13.54 -10.74
N PHE A 168 -24.72 14.74 -10.65
CA PHE A 168 -25.75 15.20 -11.60
C PHE A 168 -26.94 14.23 -11.78
N MET A 169 -27.28 13.44 -10.75
CA MET A 169 -28.48 12.60 -10.78
C MET A 169 -29.71 13.42 -10.40
N LYS A 170 -30.58 13.69 -11.39
CA LYS A 170 -31.88 14.34 -11.19
C LYS A 170 -32.91 13.24 -10.87
N PHE A 171 -33.36 13.17 -9.62
CA PHE A 171 -34.47 12.29 -9.26
C PHE A 171 -35.78 12.92 -9.76
N GLU A 172 -36.38 12.34 -10.79
CA GLU A 172 -37.71 12.70 -11.26
C GLU A 172 -38.75 12.11 -10.31
N ASN A 173 -39.33 12.94 -9.44
CA ASN A 173 -40.44 12.54 -8.57
C ASN A 173 -41.69 12.32 -9.42
N HIS A 174 -41.94 11.07 -9.82
CA HIS A 174 -43.21 10.71 -10.45
C HIS A 174 -44.30 10.61 -9.37
N HIS A 175 -44.86 11.75 -8.98
CA HIS A 175 -46.13 11.81 -8.28
C HIS A 175 -47.23 11.57 -9.32
N THR A 176 -47.67 10.32 -9.47
CA THR A 176 -48.96 10.04 -10.12
C THR A 176 -50.06 10.27 -9.09
N PRO A 177 -50.97 11.24 -9.27
CA PRO A 177 -52.22 11.26 -8.52
C PRO A 177 -53.07 10.09 -9.02
N ILE A 178 -53.45 9.21 -8.10
CA ILE A 178 -54.45 8.18 -8.31
C ILE A 178 -55.77 8.92 -8.51
N GLN A 179 -56.39 8.73 -9.67
CA GLN A 179 -57.78 9.12 -9.94
C GLN A 179 -58.65 7.87 -9.91
#